data_AF-A0A3D1HAD9-F1
#
_entry.id   AF-A0A3D1HAD9-F1
#
_cell.length_a   1.000
_cell.length_b   1.000
_cell.length_c   1.000
_cell.angle_alpha   90.00
_cell.angle_beta   90.00
_cell.angle_gamma   90.00
#
_symmetry.space_group_name_H-M   'P 1'
#
loop_
_entity.id
_entity.type
_entity.pdbx_description
1 polymer ?
#
loop_
_entity_poly.entity_id
_entity_poly.type
_entity_poly.pdbx_seq_one_letter_code
_entity_poly.pdbx_strand_id
1 'polypeptide(L)'
;MAKSLVVFFSISGVTKKVAEDAARIEDCPVYEIKTAEPYPNDYHAVVDAAKKELAENARPKLAGELPDISGVDKIILGFPNWCSTCPMPVLTFLESLDLRGKKVLPFITHGGGGTGHADTELKKACKDAVLLPCANGNIFNADTQKLEDWLKS
;
A
#
# COMPACT_ATOMS: atom_id res chain seq x y z
N MET A 1 10.23 9.04 -19.74
CA MET A 1 10.21 8.92 -18.27
C MET A 1 9.29 7.75 -17.92
N ALA A 2 9.65 6.97 -16.91
CA ALA A 2 8.78 5.90 -16.42
C ALA A 2 7.52 6.52 -15.81
N LYS A 3 6.34 5.96 -16.09
CA LYS A 3 5.07 6.46 -15.54
C LYS A 3 4.82 5.83 -14.18
N SER A 4 4.71 6.68 -13.16
CA SER A 4 4.43 6.28 -11.79
C SER A 4 2.95 6.37 -11.47
N LEU A 5 2.49 5.56 -10.51
CA LEU A 5 1.20 5.67 -9.84
C LEU A 5 1.43 5.47 -8.34
N VAL A 6 0.92 6.37 -7.52
CA VAL A 6 0.84 6.13 -6.08
C VAL A 6 -0.48 5.47 -5.75
N VAL A 7 -0.41 4.36 -5.03
CA VAL A 7 -1.55 3.63 -4.50
C VAL A 7 -1.42 3.55 -2.99
N PHE A 8 -2.47 3.82 -2.23
CA PHE A 8 -2.41 3.64 -0.78
C PHE A 8 -3.71 3.18 -0.15
N PHE A 9 -3.61 2.57 1.03
CA PHE A 9 -4.72 2.33 1.93
C PHE A 9 -4.44 3.03 3.27
N SER A 10 -5.42 3.73 3.85
CA SER A 10 -5.25 4.44 5.12
C SER A 10 -6.55 4.58 5.90
N ILE A 11 -6.49 4.42 7.22
CA ILE A 11 -7.63 4.68 8.14
C ILE A 11 -7.47 6.03 8.84
N SER A 12 -6.33 6.24 9.50
CA SER A 12 -6.08 7.45 10.29
C SER A 12 -5.36 8.57 9.53
N GLY A 13 -5.08 8.38 8.24
CA GLY A 13 -4.48 9.38 7.36
C GLY A 13 -2.95 9.49 7.40
N VAL A 14 -2.25 8.75 8.28
CA VAL A 14 -0.78 8.79 8.34
C VAL A 14 -0.15 8.30 7.03
N THR A 15 -0.62 7.16 6.52
CA THR A 15 -0.16 6.61 5.25
C THR A 15 -0.53 7.50 4.07
N LYS A 16 -1.74 8.09 4.11
CA LYS A 16 -2.22 9.03 3.10
C LYS A 16 -1.26 10.20 2.91
N LYS A 17 -0.81 10.80 4.01
CA LYS A 17 0.14 11.92 3.96
C LYS A 17 1.43 11.56 3.21
N VAL A 18 2.05 10.41 3.54
CA VAL A 18 3.28 9.95 2.87
C VAL A 18 3.03 9.64 1.39
N ALA A 19 1.87 9.07 1.06
CA ALA A 19 1.48 8.79 -0.32
C ALA A 19 1.30 10.09 -1.14
N GLU A 20 0.65 11.10 -0.58
CA GLU A 20 0.47 12.41 -1.22
C GLU A 20 1.82 13.13 -1.41
N ASP A 21 2.73 13.01 -0.44
CA ASP A 21 4.09 13.55 -0.56
C ASP A 21 4.88 12.86 -1.69
N ALA A 22 4.78 11.52 -1.78
CA ALA A 22 5.42 10.75 -2.85
C ALA A 22 4.87 11.12 -4.24
N ALA A 23 3.55 11.29 -4.33
CA ALA A 23 2.89 11.66 -5.58
C ALA A 23 3.30 13.05 -6.07
N ARG A 24 3.47 14.00 -5.14
CA ARG A 24 3.96 15.34 -5.44
C ARG A 24 5.41 15.34 -5.91
N ILE A 25 6.26 14.48 -5.36
CA ILE A 25 7.67 14.33 -5.78
C ILE A 25 7.77 13.71 -7.19
N GLU A 26 6.98 12.69 -7.45
CA GLU A 26 6.97 11.95 -8.73
C GLU A 26 6.11 12.61 -9.82
N ASP A 27 5.38 13.68 -9.47
CA ASP A 27 4.38 14.35 -10.32
C ASP A 27 3.44 13.34 -10.99
N CYS A 28 2.78 12.50 -10.17
CA CYS A 28 1.99 11.38 -10.66
C CYS A 28 0.63 11.22 -9.96
N PRO A 29 -0.31 10.48 -10.56
CA PRO A 29 -1.63 10.28 -9.98
C PRO A 29 -1.61 9.50 -8.66
N VAL A 30 -2.68 9.66 -7.88
CA VAL A 30 -2.91 8.97 -6.62
C VAL A 30 -4.20 8.16 -6.70
N TYR A 31 -4.17 6.93 -6.21
CA TYR A 31 -5.33 6.06 -6.04
C TYR A 31 -5.44 5.58 -4.59
N GLU A 32 -6.55 5.89 -3.94
CA GLU A 32 -6.85 5.41 -2.58
C GLU A 32 -7.67 4.13 -2.65
N ILE A 33 -7.11 3.04 -2.13
CA ILE A 33 -7.83 1.78 -1.94
C ILE A 33 -8.90 1.99 -0.87
N LYS A 34 -10.16 1.74 -1.25
CA LYS A 34 -11.31 1.74 -0.35
C LYS A 34 -12.04 0.42 -0.47
N THR A 35 -12.59 -0.05 0.65
CA THR A 35 -13.48 -1.21 0.66
C THR A 35 -14.92 -0.78 0.35
N ALA A 36 -15.68 -1.65 -0.29
CA ALA A 36 -17.11 -1.45 -0.58
C ALA A 36 -17.91 -1.28 0.72
N GLU A 37 -17.53 -2.02 1.76
CA GLU A 37 -17.98 -1.84 3.14
C GLU A 37 -16.91 -1.05 3.90
N PRO A 38 -17.18 0.20 4.31
CA PRO A 38 -16.19 1.01 5.02
C PRO A 38 -15.83 0.39 6.38
N TYR A 39 -14.55 0.48 6.75
CA TYR A 39 -14.12 0.14 8.11
C TYR A 39 -14.75 1.08 9.14
N PRO A 40 -14.99 0.60 10.37
CA PRO A 40 -15.47 1.45 11.46
C PRO A 40 -14.46 2.56 11.79
N ASN A 41 -14.94 3.63 12.41
CA ASN A 41 -14.07 4.74 12.86
C ASN A 41 -13.39 4.44 14.21
N ASP A 42 -13.92 3.48 14.98
CA ASP A 42 -13.35 3.09 16.26
C ASP A 42 -12.11 2.21 16.08
N TYR A 43 -11.03 2.54 16.80
CA TYR A 43 -9.75 1.85 16.67
C TYR A 43 -9.85 0.36 17.02
N HIS A 44 -10.55 0.01 18.10
CA HIS A 44 -10.67 -1.39 18.53
C HIS A 44 -11.49 -2.19 17.52
N ALA A 45 -12.58 -1.62 17.01
CA ALA A 45 -13.38 -2.24 15.97
C ALA A 45 -12.61 -2.46 14.66
N VAL A 46 -11.72 -1.53 14.27
CA VAL A 46 -10.82 -1.71 13.12
C VAL A 46 -9.85 -2.86 13.37
N VAL A 47 -9.25 -2.94 14.56
CA VAL A 47 -8.32 -4.01 14.92
C VAL A 47 -9.02 -5.38 14.93
N ASP A 48 -10.27 -5.45 15.37
CA ASP A 48 -11.02 -6.70 15.38
C ASP A 48 -11.43 -7.13 13.97
N ALA A 49 -11.84 -6.18 13.12
CA ALA A 49 -12.07 -6.44 11.69
C ALA A 49 -10.79 -6.93 11.00
N ALA A 50 -9.66 -6.27 11.26
CA ALA A 50 -8.34 -6.64 10.76
C ALA A 50 -7.96 -8.09 11.08
N LYS A 51 -8.10 -8.48 12.36
CA LYS A 51 -7.79 -9.83 12.83
C LYS A 51 -8.70 -10.87 12.19
N LYS A 52 -10.00 -10.57 12.08
CA LYS A 52 -10.97 -11.46 11.46
C LYS A 52 -10.65 -11.70 9.99
N GLU A 53 -10.44 -10.64 9.23
CA GLU A 53 -10.09 -10.74 7.81
C GLU A 53 -8.79 -11.51 7.58
N LEU A 54 -7.78 -11.28 8.41
CA LEU A 54 -6.52 -12.02 8.34
C LEU A 54 -6.71 -13.51 8.66
N ALA A 55 -7.47 -13.84 9.72
CA ALA A 55 -7.74 -15.22 10.11
C ALA A 55 -8.55 -15.99 9.04
N GLU A 56 -9.44 -15.30 8.34
CA GLU A 56 -10.26 -15.85 7.26
C GLU A 56 -9.54 -15.83 5.89
N ASN A 57 -8.34 -15.24 5.81
CA ASN A 57 -7.65 -14.92 4.56
C ASN A 57 -8.58 -14.22 3.55
N ALA A 58 -9.37 -13.26 4.05
CA ALA A 58 -10.41 -12.60 3.28
C ALA A 58 -9.84 -11.79 2.10
N ARG A 59 -10.68 -11.54 1.09
CA ARG A 59 -10.41 -10.57 0.01
C ARG A 59 -11.57 -9.58 -0.06
N PRO A 60 -11.59 -8.57 0.83
CA PRO A 60 -12.71 -7.63 0.92
C PRO A 60 -12.96 -6.94 -0.42
N LYS A 61 -14.23 -6.87 -0.83
CA LYS A 61 -14.59 -6.18 -2.07
C LYS A 61 -14.15 -4.73 -2.01
N LEU A 62 -13.51 -4.25 -3.08
CA LEU A 62 -13.09 -2.86 -3.20
C LEU A 62 -14.23 -1.97 -3.70
N ALA A 63 -14.20 -0.70 -3.30
CA ALA A 63 -15.13 0.32 -3.75
C ALA A 63 -14.61 0.98 -5.03
N GLY A 64 -15.54 1.28 -5.94
CA GLY A 64 -15.24 1.98 -7.19
C GLY A 64 -14.55 1.08 -8.23
N GLU A 65 -14.11 1.72 -9.31
CA GLU A 65 -13.36 1.08 -10.37
C GLU A 65 -11.85 1.07 -10.04
N LEU A 66 -11.16 0.03 -10.51
CA LEU A 66 -9.71 -0.06 -10.38
C LEU A 66 -9.03 0.87 -11.39
N PRO A 67 -7.85 1.42 -11.07
CA PRO A 67 -7.15 2.31 -11.99
C PRO A 67 -6.64 1.50 -13.19
N ASP A 68 -6.67 2.11 -14.38
CA ASP A 68 -5.96 1.56 -15.54
C ASP A 68 -4.45 1.72 -15.33
N ILE A 69 -3.76 0.58 -15.24
CA ILE A 69 -2.31 0.52 -15.06
C ILE A 69 -1.56 0.10 -16.33
N SER A 70 -2.23 0.00 -17.49
CA SER A 70 -1.62 -0.47 -18.75
C SER A 70 -0.34 0.28 -19.10
N GLY A 71 -0.32 1.60 -18.90
CA GLY A 71 0.83 2.47 -19.14
C GLY A 71 1.67 2.78 -17.89
N VAL A 72 1.44 2.16 -16.75
CA VAL A 72 2.20 2.40 -15.50
C VAL A 72 3.36 1.42 -15.39
N ASP A 73 4.57 1.96 -15.19
CA ASP A 73 5.79 1.17 -15.01
C ASP A 73 6.10 0.94 -13.53
N LYS A 74 5.76 1.93 -12.68
CA LYS A 74 6.12 1.98 -11.27
C LYS A 74 4.90 2.24 -10.39
N ILE A 75 4.64 1.35 -9.44
CA ILE A 75 3.57 1.48 -8.45
C ILE A 75 4.22 1.71 -7.08
N ILE A 76 3.96 2.87 -6.50
CA ILE A 76 4.37 3.18 -5.12
C ILE A 76 3.19 2.80 -4.23
N LEU A 77 3.38 1.82 -3.35
CA LEU A 77 2.31 1.19 -2.58
C LEU A 77 2.44 1.52 -1.08
N GLY A 78 1.52 2.31 -0.55
CA GLY A 78 1.48 2.69 0.86
C GLY A 78 0.40 1.96 1.66
N PHE A 79 0.74 1.41 2.81
CA PHE A 79 -0.26 0.89 3.75
C PHE A 79 0.19 0.93 5.21
N PRO A 80 -0.73 0.98 6.18
CA PRO A 80 -0.41 0.77 7.58
C PRO A 80 -0.04 -0.69 7.87
N ASN A 81 0.84 -0.92 8.85
CA ASN A 81 1.02 -2.25 9.42
C ASN A 81 -0.31 -2.72 10.05
N TRP A 82 -0.79 -3.86 9.55
CA TRP A 82 -2.09 -4.44 9.87
C TRP A 82 -1.86 -5.84 10.42
N CYS A 83 -1.82 -5.98 11.75
CA CYS A 83 -1.49 -7.23 12.44
C CYS A 83 -0.17 -7.88 11.98
N SER A 84 0.90 -7.07 11.88
CA SER A 84 2.24 -7.48 11.44
C SER A 84 2.35 -7.85 9.95
N THR A 85 1.35 -7.51 9.13
CA THR A 85 1.36 -7.70 7.68
C THR A 85 0.66 -6.54 6.95
N CYS A 86 0.43 -6.68 5.64
CA CYS A 86 -0.38 -5.75 4.85
C CYS A 86 -1.89 -5.97 5.07
N PRO A 87 -2.73 -4.91 4.95
CA PRO A 87 -4.19 -5.05 4.97
C PRO A 87 -4.72 -5.97 3.86
N MET A 88 -5.77 -6.76 4.13
CA MET A 88 -6.39 -7.64 3.14
C MET A 88 -6.95 -6.91 1.89
N PRO A 89 -7.46 -5.66 2.00
CA PRO A 89 -7.82 -4.86 0.81
C PRO A 89 -6.64 -4.58 -0.12
N VAL A 90 -5.41 -4.47 0.42
CA VAL A 90 -4.20 -4.29 -0.39
C VAL A 90 -3.90 -5.55 -1.20
N LEU A 91 -4.04 -6.73 -0.60
CA LEU A 91 -3.90 -8.00 -1.32
C LEU A 91 -4.97 -8.14 -2.40
N THR A 92 -6.22 -7.78 -2.09
CA THR A 92 -7.32 -7.78 -3.07
C THR A 92 -7.00 -6.89 -4.27
N PHE A 93 -6.47 -5.69 -4.01
CA PHE A 93 -6.06 -4.76 -5.07
C PHE A 93 -4.97 -5.36 -5.96
N LEU A 94 -3.89 -5.87 -5.37
CA LEU A 94 -2.75 -6.41 -6.12
C LEU A 94 -3.14 -7.64 -6.96
N GLU A 95 -3.94 -8.54 -6.39
CA GLU A 95 -4.40 -9.75 -7.08
C GLU A 95 -5.43 -9.45 -8.19
N SER A 96 -6.07 -8.28 -8.15
CA SER A 96 -7.01 -7.84 -9.19
C SER A 96 -6.34 -7.18 -10.40
N LEU A 97 -4.99 -7.08 -10.40
CA LEU A 97 -4.23 -6.33 -11.39
C LEU A 97 -3.21 -7.21 -12.11
N ASP A 98 -2.95 -6.87 -13.38
CA ASP A 98 -1.83 -7.44 -14.13
C ASP A 98 -0.55 -6.65 -13.87
N LEU A 99 0.30 -7.18 -13.00
CA LEU A 99 1.53 -6.54 -12.56
C LEU A 99 2.77 -6.95 -13.38
N ARG A 100 2.58 -7.70 -14.48
CA ARG A 100 3.67 -8.18 -15.33
C ARG A 100 4.54 -7.03 -15.82
N GLY A 101 5.84 -7.13 -15.56
CA GLY A 101 6.83 -6.15 -16.00
C GLY A 101 6.79 -4.81 -15.24
N LYS A 102 5.95 -4.68 -14.22
CA LYS A 102 5.85 -3.48 -13.38
C LYS A 102 6.77 -3.58 -12.17
N LYS A 103 7.21 -2.43 -11.66
CA LYS A 103 7.98 -2.31 -10.42
C LYS A 103 7.04 -1.88 -9.29
N VAL A 104 7.04 -2.59 -8.16
CA VAL A 104 6.24 -2.26 -6.98
C VAL A 104 7.17 -1.84 -5.84
N LEU A 105 6.96 -0.64 -5.31
CA LEU A 105 7.71 -0.05 -4.22
C LEU A 105 6.81 0.09 -2.99
N PRO A 106 6.79 -0.89 -2.07
CA PRO A 106 5.95 -0.84 -0.90
C PRO A 106 6.58 -0.05 0.25
N PHE A 107 5.78 0.75 0.95
CA PHE A 107 6.15 1.38 2.21
C PHE A 107 5.07 1.16 3.28
N ILE A 108 5.53 1.04 4.54
CA ILE A 108 4.67 0.73 5.68
C ILE A 108 4.76 1.81 6.73
N THR A 109 3.62 2.37 7.13
CA THR A 109 3.53 3.22 8.33
C THR A 109 3.07 2.38 9.52
N HIS A 110 3.60 2.61 10.72
CA HIS A 110 3.27 1.76 11.87
C HIS A 110 3.32 2.49 13.22
N GLY A 111 2.55 2.00 14.21
CA GLY A 111 2.60 2.49 15.60
C GLY A 111 3.75 1.90 16.45
N GLY A 112 4.60 1.06 15.86
CA GLY A 112 5.76 0.44 16.55
C GLY A 112 6.10 -0.97 16.06
N GLY A 113 5.19 -1.63 15.34
CA GLY A 113 5.35 -3.01 14.86
C GLY A 113 6.29 -3.23 13.67
N GLY A 114 6.98 -2.18 13.18
CA GLY A 114 7.89 -2.29 12.04
C GLY A 114 7.18 -2.68 10.74
N THR A 115 7.92 -3.30 9.82
CA THR A 115 7.41 -3.83 8.54
C THR A 115 6.79 -5.24 8.68
N GLY A 116 7.01 -5.91 9.82
CA GLY A 116 6.48 -7.24 10.09
C GLY A 116 6.91 -8.26 9.02
N HIS A 117 5.97 -9.04 8.52
CA HIS A 117 6.17 -10.05 7.47
C HIS A 117 5.42 -9.72 6.17
N ALA A 118 5.08 -8.45 5.97
CA ALA A 118 4.35 -7.99 4.78
C ALA A 118 5.05 -8.35 3.46
N ASP A 119 6.39 -8.35 3.42
CA ASP A 119 7.18 -8.75 2.26
C ASP A 119 6.82 -10.16 1.76
N THR A 120 6.51 -11.09 2.68
CA THR A 120 6.15 -12.47 2.32
C THR A 120 4.83 -12.53 1.58
N GLU A 121 3.81 -11.81 2.06
CA GLU A 121 2.49 -11.80 1.43
C GLU A 121 2.50 -11.00 0.12
N LEU A 122 3.20 -9.87 0.09
CA LEU A 122 3.36 -9.09 -1.14
C LEU A 122 4.09 -9.86 -2.23
N LYS A 123 5.11 -10.67 -1.91
CA LYS A 123 5.79 -11.52 -2.91
C LYS A 123 4.84 -12.50 -3.59
N LYS A 124 3.85 -13.02 -2.87
CA LYS A 124 2.84 -13.93 -3.44
C LYS A 124 1.88 -13.17 -4.35
N ALA A 125 1.41 -12.01 -3.92
CA ALA A 125 0.47 -11.17 -4.68
C ALA A 125 1.13 -10.54 -5.93
N CYS A 126 2.42 -10.18 -5.85
CA CYS A 126 3.18 -9.52 -6.90
C CYS A 126 4.09 -10.47 -7.69
N LYS A 127 3.73 -11.75 -7.85
CA LYS A 127 4.61 -12.80 -8.40
C LYS A 127 5.25 -12.48 -9.76
N ASP A 128 4.59 -11.66 -10.57
CA ASP A 128 5.03 -11.28 -11.92
C ASP A 128 5.59 -9.84 -12.00
N ALA A 129 5.68 -9.15 -10.87
CA ALA A 129 6.23 -7.81 -10.73
C ALA A 129 7.64 -7.84 -10.13
N VAL A 130 8.41 -6.78 -10.38
CA VAL A 130 9.64 -6.51 -9.63
C VAL A 130 9.28 -5.84 -8.31
N LEU A 131 9.22 -6.64 -7.24
CA LEU A 131 8.91 -6.14 -5.89
C LEU A 131 10.18 -5.71 -5.16
N LEU A 132 10.25 -4.45 -4.72
CA LEU A 132 11.28 -4.00 -3.79
C LEU A 132 10.92 -4.36 -2.33
N PRO A 133 11.91 -4.43 -1.43
CA PRO A 133 11.66 -4.61 0.00
C PRO A 133 10.77 -3.50 0.58
N CYS A 134 9.90 -3.86 1.53
CA CYS A 134 9.09 -2.91 2.28
C CYS A 134 9.95 -1.86 3.01
N ALA A 135 9.77 -0.59 2.65
CA ALA A 135 10.38 0.52 3.34
C ALA A 135 9.59 0.94 4.59
N ASN A 136 10.28 1.57 5.54
CA ASN A 136 9.63 2.17 6.71
C ASN A 136 9.12 3.58 6.38
N GLY A 137 7.81 3.69 6.16
CA GLY A 137 7.12 4.94 5.84
C GLY A 137 7.14 5.98 6.96
N ASN A 138 7.36 5.60 8.22
CA ASN A 138 7.49 6.57 9.31
C ASN A 138 8.74 7.45 9.14
N ILE A 139 9.79 6.91 8.52
CA ILE A 139 11.03 7.66 8.26
C ILE A 139 10.77 8.76 7.23
N PHE A 140 9.95 8.49 6.22
CA PHE A 140 9.60 9.44 5.17
C PHE A 140 8.78 10.61 5.69
N ASN A 141 7.88 10.36 6.66
CA ASN A 141 7.10 11.42 7.30
C ASN A 141 7.97 12.36 8.16
N ALA A 142 9.13 11.88 8.64
CA ALA A 142 10.08 12.67 9.42
C ALA A 142 11.12 13.39 8.54
N ASP A 143 11.39 12.88 7.34
CA ASP A 143 12.45 13.35 6.46
C ASP A 143 12.11 13.08 4.98
N THR A 144 11.67 14.14 4.29
CA THR A 144 11.29 14.08 2.88
C THR A 144 12.46 13.75 1.96
N GLN A 145 13.71 14.06 2.34
CA GLN A 145 14.86 13.71 1.49
C GLN A 145 15.02 12.20 1.37
N LYS A 146 14.76 11.47 2.46
CA LYS A 146 14.77 10.00 2.44
C LYS A 146 13.67 9.41 1.59
N LEU A 147 12.52 10.08 1.50
CA LEU A 147 11.46 9.70 0.57
C LEU A 147 11.92 9.86 -0.88
N GLU A 148 12.51 11.01 -1.23
CA GLU A 148 13.04 11.26 -2.57
C GLU A 148 14.13 10.25 -2.98
N ASP A 149 15.04 9.93 -2.08
CA ASP A 149 16.13 9.00 -2.35
C ASP A 149 15.61 7.56 -2.54
N TRP A 150 14.65 7.15 -1.70
CA TRP A 150 13.99 5.87 -1.85
C TRP A 150 13.18 5.77 -3.15
N LEU A 151 12.52 6.85 -3.57
CA LEU A 151 11.79 6.89 -4.83
C LEU A 151 12.70 6.72 -6.06
N LYS A 152 13.99 7.10 -5.97
CA LYS A 152 14.97 6.90 -7.05
C LYS A 152 15.54 5.47 -7.13
N SER A 153 15.20 4.61 -6.16
CA SER A 153 15.68 3.22 -6.07
C SER A 153 15.06 2.30 -7.12
#